data_AF-A0A926X8N0-F1
#
_entry.id   AF-A0A926X8N0-F1
#
_cell.length_a   1.000
_cell.length_b   1.000
_cell.length_c   1.000
_cell.angle_alpha   90.00
_cell.angle_beta   90.00
_cell.angle_gamma   90.00
#
_symmetry.space_group_name_H-M   'P 1'
#
loop_
_entity.id
_entity.type
_entity.pdbx_description
1 polymer ?
#
loop_
_entity_poly.entity_id
_entity_poly.type
_entity_poly.pdbx_seq_one_letter_code
_entity_poly.pdbx_strand_id
1 'polypeptide(L)'
;MMKTLHQQWQHTIRLAIAGGLGWIVANGVGATGAIASEETYVRPTATCPTTVAAIMPPLLRDLPSYTNRAIQRSRRRERTYVPPGYVLIAGNPEFAPLSLGPGEYVPTLPDDEVQQVFFTTLERRYVANTIVRQQNYHWIFLTETSEGWQLVTMLSRSGGYVTVPQPPSPPEDTSQGAIAQGIREWLRDCRAGDIVPME
;
A
#
# COMPACT_ATOMS: atom_id res chain seq x y z
N MET A 1 -27.55 -41.36 -12.89
CA MET A 1 -28.90 -40.97 -12.43
C MET A 1 -28.86 -39.51 -12.00
N MET A 2 -29.10 -38.59 -12.95
CA MET A 2 -29.14 -37.15 -12.72
C MET A 2 -30.61 -36.74 -12.54
N LYS A 3 -30.96 -36.17 -11.39
CA LYS A 3 -32.26 -35.53 -11.17
C LYS A 3 -32.10 -34.02 -11.24
N THR A 4 -32.65 -33.48 -12.32
CA THR A 4 -33.07 -32.10 -12.57
C THR A 4 -34.08 -31.60 -11.53
N LEU A 5 -34.07 -30.29 -11.21
CA LEU A 5 -35.27 -29.46 -10.97
C LEU A 5 -34.79 -28.01 -10.67
N HIS A 6 -34.72 -27.12 -11.66
CA HIS A 6 -35.79 -26.29 -12.27
C HIS A 6 -36.43 -25.27 -11.31
N GLN A 7 -36.15 -24.00 -11.62
CA GLN A 7 -36.83 -22.79 -11.15
C GLN A 7 -38.34 -22.87 -11.34
N GLN A 8 -39.11 -22.33 -10.39
CA GLN A 8 -40.40 -21.71 -10.70
C GLN A 8 -40.76 -20.64 -9.66
N TRP A 9 -40.58 -19.38 -10.06
CA TRP A 9 -41.26 -18.22 -9.48
C TRP A 9 -42.60 -18.08 -10.19
N GLN A 10 -43.75 -18.01 -9.51
CA GLN A 10 -44.90 -17.17 -9.90
C GLN A 10 -45.94 -17.01 -8.76
N HIS A 11 -46.56 -15.82 -8.75
CA HIS A 11 -47.88 -15.43 -8.20
C HIS A 11 -47.96 -15.18 -6.67
N THR A 12 -48.66 -14.19 -6.13
CA THR A 12 -49.79 -13.39 -6.65
C THR A 12 -49.97 -12.13 -5.78
N ILE A 13 -50.26 -11.00 -6.42
CA ILE A 13 -50.78 -9.78 -5.78
C ILE A 13 -52.22 -10.03 -5.34
N ARG A 14 -52.58 -9.67 -4.09
CA ARG A 14 -53.97 -9.42 -3.70
C ARG A 14 -54.10 -8.05 -3.05
N LEU A 15 -54.76 -7.17 -3.79
CA LEU A 15 -55.39 -5.94 -3.32
C LEU A 15 -56.55 -6.30 -2.37
N ALA A 16 -56.65 -5.62 -1.24
CA ALA A 16 -57.90 -5.51 -0.50
C ALA A 16 -58.04 -4.07 0.02
N ILE A 17 -58.97 -3.34 -0.58
CA ILE A 17 -59.43 -2.02 -0.14
C ILE A 17 -60.69 -2.23 0.69
N ALA A 18 -60.67 -1.76 1.94
CA ALA A 18 -61.83 -1.40 2.76
C ALA A 18 -61.28 -0.31 3.70
N GLY A 19 -61.71 0.94 3.67
CA GLY A 19 -63.08 1.40 3.80
C GLY A 19 -63.28 1.81 5.27
N GLY A 20 -63.08 3.09 5.60
CA GLY A 20 -63.27 3.58 6.97
C GLY A 20 -62.90 5.06 7.11
N LEU A 21 -63.93 5.91 7.12
CA LEU A 21 -63.87 7.35 7.35
C LEU A 21 -63.41 7.66 8.79
N GLY A 22 -62.38 8.47 8.92
CA GLY A 22 -61.95 9.06 10.20
C GLY A 22 -61.21 10.36 9.95
N TRP A 23 -61.90 11.49 10.14
CA TRP A 23 -61.28 12.81 10.14
C TRP A 23 -60.54 12.99 11.47
N ILE A 24 -59.21 12.85 11.45
CA ILE A 24 -58.35 13.29 12.55
C ILE A 24 -57.80 14.66 12.18
N VAL A 25 -58.27 15.69 12.90
CA VAL A 25 -57.64 17.00 12.94
C VAL A 25 -56.44 16.88 13.86
N ALA A 26 -55.23 16.90 13.30
CA ALA A 26 -53.99 17.02 14.06
C ALA A 26 -53.29 18.33 13.67
N ASN A 27 -53.48 19.35 14.51
CA ASN A 27 -52.56 20.49 14.56
C ASN A 27 -51.24 20.00 15.17
N GLY A 28 -50.18 20.00 14.38
CA GLY A 28 -48.85 19.56 14.78
C GLY A 28 -47.78 20.49 14.21
N VAL A 29 -47.48 21.54 14.97
CA VAL A 29 -46.30 22.38 14.83
C VAL A 29 -45.06 21.54 15.11
N GLY A 30 -44.00 21.72 14.31
CA GLY A 30 -42.66 21.25 14.64
C GLY A 30 -42.07 20.25 13.66
N ALA A 31 -41.75 20.69 12.44
CA ALA A 31 -40.70 20.04 11.66
C ALA A 31 -39.36 20.40 12.31
N THR A 32 -38.98 19.67 13.36
CA THR A 32 -37.60 19.61 13.84
C THR A 32 -36.78 18.97 12.73
N GLY A 33 -36.11 19.82 11.94
CA GLY A 33 -35.07 19.38 11.03
C GLY A 33 -33.99 18.68 11.83
N ALA A 34 -33.85 17.37 11.63
CA ALA A 34 -32.67 16.63 12.06
C ALA A 34 -31.49 17.18 11.25
N ILE A 35 -30.71 18.06 11.85
CA ILE A 35 -29.40 18.45 11.32
C ILE A 35 -28.53 17.20 11.48
N ALA A 36 -28.26 16.53 10.36
CA ALA A 36 -27.26 15.48 10.30
C ALA A 36 -25.91 16.10 10.71
N SER A 37 -25.33 15.60 11.80
CA SER A 37 -23.98 15.99 12.21
C SER A 37 -22.99 15.57 11.12
N GLU A 38 -22.37 16.56 10.50
CA GLU A 38 -21.22 16.37 9.62
C GLU A 38 -20.05 15.90 10.49
N GLU A 39 -19.86 14.57 10.57
CA GLU A 39 -18.61 14.01 11.09
C GLU A 39 -17.49 14.39 10.14
N THR A 40 -16.83 15.51 10.45
CA THR A 40 -15.55 15.86 9.85
C THR A 40 -14.58 14.72 10.18
N TYR A 41 -14.29 13.85 9.20
CA TYR A 41 -13.29 12.80 9.34
C TYR A 41 -11.91 13.45 9.45
N VAL A 42 -11.52 13.79 10.68
CA VAL A 42 -10.14 14.19 10.99
C VAL A 42 -9.35 12.90 11.14
N ARG A 43 -8.40 12.66 10.22
CA ARG A 43 -7.48 11.53 10.34
C ARG A 43 -6.76 11.62 11.69
N PRO A 44 -6.76 10.55 12.50
CA PRO A 44 -5.97 10.50 13.72
C PRO A 44 -4.49 10.70 13.39
N THR A 45 -3.85 11.65 14.08
CA THR A 45 -2.41 11.87 13.97
C THR A 45 -1.68 10.69 14.62
N ALA A 46 -0.73 10.10 13.90
CA ALA A 46 0.10 9.02 14.41
C ALA A 46 1.49 9.55 14.76
N THR A 47 2.04 9.13 15.90
CA THR A 47 3.44 9.42 16.23
C THR A 47 4.37 8.60 15.35
N CYS A 48 5.34 9.25 14.71
CA CYS A 48 6.36 8.54 13.93
C CYS A 48 7.23 7.69 14.88
N PRO A 49 7.38 6.37 14.63
CA PRO A 49 8.25 5.54 15.46
C PRO A 49 9.72 5.98 15.36
N THR A 50 10.49 5.75 16.42
CA THR A 50 11.90 6.18 16.51
C THR A 50 12.90 5.12 16.10
N THR A 51 12.52 3.84 16.05
CA THR A 51 13.41 2.74 15.66
C THR A 51 13.07 2.21 14.28
N VAL A 52 14.07 1.79 13.51
CA VAL A 52 13.85 1.22 12.17
C VAL A 52 12.93 0.01 12.22
N ALA A 53 13.10 -0.86 13.22
CA ALA A 53 12.24 -2.02 13.42
C ALA A 53 10.76 -1.67 13.60
N ALA A 54 10.45 -0.53 14.24
CA ALA A 54 9.08 -0.04 14.40
C ALA A 54 8.57 0.75 13.19
N ILE A 55 9.46 1.39 12.43
CA ILE A 55 9.13 2.13 11.19
C ILE A 55 8.74 1.18 10.05
N MET A 56 9.47 0.07 9.89
CA MET A 56 9.35 -0.75 8.68
C MET A 56 7.97 -1.39 8.48
N PRO A 57 7.29 -1.95 9.50
CA PRO A 57 5.97 -2.54 9.30
C PRO A 57 4.91 -1.58 8.72
N PRO A 58 4.64 -0.38 9.29
CA PRO A 58 3.69 0.55 8.71
C PRO A 58 4.16 1.12 7.36
N LEU A 59 5.47 1.32 7.19
CA LEU A 59 6.05 1.76 5.92
C LEU A 59 5.74 0.77 4.81
N LEU A 60 6.03 -0.53 5.02
CA LEU A 60 5.84 -1.57 4.00
C LEU A 60 4.35 -1.83 3.71
N ARG A 61 3.46 -1.70 4.71
CA ARG A 61 2.01 -1.70 4.50
C ARG A 61 1.57 -0.60 3.53
N ASP A 62 2.08 0.62 3.72
CA ASP A 62 1.67 1.79 2.94
C ASP A 62 2.45 1.96 1.63
N LEU A 63 3.58 1.27 1.50
CA LEU A 63 4.52 1.41 0.38
C LEU A 63 3.86 1.26 -1.00
N PRO A 64 2.93 0.30 -1.24
CA PRO A 64 2.25 0.20 -2.53
C PRO A 64 1.53 1.50 -2.91
N SER A 65 0.85 2.14 -1.96
CA SER A 65 0.11 3.39 -2.19
C SER A 65 1.05 4.55 -2.54
N TYR A 66 2.13 4.72 -1.76
CA TYR A 66 3.12 5.78 -1.98
C TYR A 66 3.88 5.58 -3.30
N THR A 67 4.30 4.35 -3.57
CA THR A 67 5.03 4.01 -4.80
C THR A 67 4.17 4.18 -6.04
N ASN A 68 2.94 3.67 -6.03
CA ASN A 68 2.05 3.80 -7.18
C ASN A 68 1.75 5.27 -7.49
N ARG A 69 1.62 6.12 -6.47
CA ARG A 69 1.50 7.57 -6.66
C ARG A 69 2.76 8.18 -7.30
N ALA A 70 3.96 7.78 -6.87
CA ALA A 70 5.21 8.20 -7.49
C ALA A 70 5.30 7.78 -8.97
N ILE A 71 4.94 6.53 -9.28
CA ILE A 71 4.86 6.00 -10.67
C ILE A 71 3.89 6.84 -11.52
N GLN A 72 2.71 7.17 -10.99
CA GLN A 72 1.75 7.98 -11.75
C GLN A 72 2.26 9.41 -11.99
N ARG A 73 2.97 10.00 -11.02
CA ARG A 73 3.55 11.34 -11.16
C ARG A 73 4.66 11.37 -12.21
N SER A 74 5.54 10.37 -12.26
CA SER A 74 6.62 10.32 -13.27
C SER A 74 6.08 10.18 -14.69
N ARG A 75 5.06 9.34 -14.91
CA ARG A 75 4.41 9.19 -16.23
C ARG A 75 3.78 10.48 -16.76
N ARG A 76 3.25 11.33 -15.88
CA ARG A 76 2.72 12.64 -16.30
C ARG A 76 3.82 13.57 -16.81
N ARG A 77 5.07 13.39 -16.35
CA ARG A 77 6.23 14.19 -16.74
C ARG A 77 6.91 13.62 -17.99
N GLU A 78 7.06 12.31 -18.06
CA GLU A 78 7.73 11.62 -19.16
C GLU A 78 6.69 11.10 -20.16
N ARG A 79 6.61 11.70 -21.35
CA ARG A 79 5.72 11.26 -22.45
C ARG A 79 6.16 9.96 -23.14
N THR A 80 7.03 9.17 -22.51
CA THR A 80 7.54 7.92 -23.06
C THR A 80 6.66 6.76 -22.63
N TYR A 81 6.32 5.89 -23.58
CA TYR A 81 5.53 4.68 -23.36
C TYR A 81 6.37 3.61 -22.62
N VAL A 82 6.58 3.78 -21.32
CA VAL A 82 7.06 2.69 -20.46
C VAL A 82 5.83 1.88 -20.03
N PRO A 83 5.76 0.57 -20.33
CA PRO A 83 4.59 -0.23 -20.01
C PRO A 83 4.29 -0.18 -18.50
N PRO A 84 3.02 -0.02 -18.11
CA PRO A 84 2.72 0.38 -16.76
C PRO A 84 2.97 -0.75 -15.74
N GLY A 85 3.81 -0.50 -14.74
CA GLY A 85 3.94 -1.32 -13.53
C GLY A 85 3.16 -0.75 -12.35
N TYR A 86 2.74 -1.62 -11.43
CA TYR A 86 2.12 -1.28 -10.15
C TYR A 86 2.64 -2.21 -9.05
N VAL A 87 3.04 -1.66 -7.91
CA VAL A 87 3.31 -2.45 -6.72
C VAL A 87 1.99 -2.88 -6.11
N LEU A 88 1.82 -4.18 -5.88
CA LEU A 88 0.63 -4.76 -5.26
C LEU A 88 0.78 -4.90 -3.75
N ILE A 89 1.92 -5.45 -3.31
CA ILE A 89 2.21 -5.73 -1.91
C ILE A 89 3.72 -5.67 -1.68
N ALA A 90 4.12 -5.29 -0.47
CA ALA A 90 5.47 -5.45 0.03
C ALA A 90 5.50 -6.58 1.08
N GLY A 91 6.52 -7.42 1.01
CA GLY A 91 6.77 -8.49 1.98
C GLY A 91 7.32 -7.95 3.30
N ASN A 92 7.56 -8.85 4.25
CA ASN A 92 8.08 -8.49 5.58
C ASN A 92 9.52 -7.97 5.51
N PRO A 93 9.92 -7.10 6.46
CA PRO A 93 11.30 -6.66 6.57
C PRO A 93 12.20 -7.73 7.19
N GLU A 94 13.44 -7.79 6.72
CA GLU A 94 14.55 -8.56 7.28
C GLU A 94 15.68 -7.59 7.61
N PHE A 95 16.18 -7.66 8.85
CA PHE A 95 17.20 -6.73 9.36
C PHE A 95 18.61 -7.35 9.38
N ALA A 96 18.74 -8.63 9.06
CA ALA A 96 20.03 -9.28 9.00
C ALA A 96 20.88 -8.62 7.88
N PRO A 97 22.13 -8.22 8.18
CA PRO A 97 23.01 -7.68 7.17
C PRO A 97 23.31 -8.73 6.09
N LEU A 98 23.61 -8.29 4.88
CA LEU A 98 24.03 -9.21 3.82
C LEU A 98 25.34 -9.87 4.25
N SER A 99 25.33 -11.21 4.38
CA SER A 99 26.57 -11.93 4.59
C SER A 99 27.43 -11.80 3.34
N LEU A 100 28.66 -11.35 3.53
CA LEU A 100 29.68 -11.30 2.48
C LEU A 100 30.26 -12.70 2.16
N GLY A 101 29.73 -13.77 2.76
CA GLY A 101 30.23 -15.13 2.63
C GLY A 101 31.33 -15.46 3.65
N PRO A 102 31.76 -16.73 3.70
CA PRO A 102 32.77 -17.18 4.64
C PRO A 102 34.14 -16.56 4.34
N GLY A 103 34.78 -16.00 5.38
CA GLY A 103 36.14 -15.43 5.30
C GLY A 103 36.22 -13.94 4.97
N GLU A 104 35.07 -13.27 4.80
CA GLU A 104 35.02 -11.84 4.52
C GLU A 104 34.94 -10.97 5.77
N TYR A 105 35.51 -9.76 5.66
CA TYR A 105 35.58 -8.76 6.72
C TYR A 105 34.16 -8.32 7.12
N VAL A 106 33.73 -8.67 8.33
CA VAL A 106 32.53 -8.08 8.95
C VAL A 106 32.90 -6.64 9.31
N PRO A 107 32.31 -5.63 8.65
CA PRO A 107 32.64 -4.25 8.96
C PRO A 107 32.30 -3.98 10.42
N THR A 108 33.30 -3.54 11.20
CA THR A 108 33.09 -3.02 12.55
C THR A 108 32.60 -1.58 12.47
N LEU A 109 31.66 -1.30 11.56
CA LEU A 109 30.96 -0.03 11.55
C LEU A 109 30.22 0.05 12.89
N PRO A 110 30.25 1.18 13.60
CA PRO A 110 29.36 1.34 14.74
C PRO A 110 27.94 1.04 14.28
N ASP A 111 27.23 0.19 15.01
CA ASP A 111 25.87 -0.29 14.72
C ASP A 111 24.85 0.86 14.52
N ASP A 112 25.26 2.11 14.75
CA ASP A 112 24.39 3.26 14.94
C ASP A 112 24.24 4.17 13.71
N GLU A 113 25.11 4.08 12.69
CA GLU A 113 25.13 5.12 11.63
C GLU A 113 24.21 4.81 10.44
N VAL A 114 24.17 3.56 9.97
CA VAL A 114 23.37 3.14 8.81
C VAL A 114 22.72 1.79 9.04
N GLN A 115 21.40 1.74 8.99
CA GLN A 115 20.59 0.54 9.13
C GLN A 115 20.25 -0.05 7.76
N GLN A 116 20.58 -1.33 7.57
CA GLN A 116 20.19 -2.09 6.38
C GLN A 116 18.84 -2.77 6.62
N VAL A 117 17.92 -2.66 5.66
CA VAL A 117 16.70 -3.48 5.64
C VAL A 117 16.52 -4.12 4.28
N PHE A 118 16.25 -5.42 4.28
CA PHE A 118 15.83 -6.16 3.11
C PHE A 118 14.32 -6.38 3.11
N PHE A 119 13.70 -6.29 1.94
CA PHE A 119 12.31 -6.70 1.74
C PHE A 119 12.06 -7.06 0.27
N THR A 120 10.88 -7.61 0.00
CA THR A 120 10.45 -7.94 -1.36
C THR A 120 9.20 -7.18 -1.74
N THR A 121 8.95 -7.01 -3.03
CA THR A 121 7.67 -6.50 -3.54
C THR A 121 7.14 -7.41 -4.62
N LEU A 122 5.80 -7.49 -4.72
CA LEU A 122 5.14 -8.10 -5.87
C LEU A 122 4.57 -7.00 -6.76
N GLU A 123 5.04 -6.95 -7.99
CA GLU A 123 4.57 -6.01 -9.00
C GLU A 123 3.67 -6.70 -10.03
N ARG A 124 2.66 -5.95 -10.48
CA ARG A 124 1.91 -6.25 -11.70
C ARG A 124 2.42 -5.36 -12.82
N ARG A 125 2.89 -5.96 -13.91
CA ARG A 125 3.25 -5.25 -15.13
C ARG A 125 2.32 -5.64 -16.27
N TYR A 126 2.07 -4.66 -17.13
CA TYR A 126 1.36 -4.86 -18.38
C TYR A 126 2.37 -4.85 -19.51
N VAL A 127 2.59 -6.00 -20.14
CA VAL A 127 3.52 -6.12 -21.27
C VAL A 127 2.69 -6.52 -22.49
N ALA A 128 2.68 -5.67 -23.52
CA ALA A 128 1.72 -5.78 -24.62
C ALA A 128 0.28 -5.90 -24.09
N ASN A 129 -0.36 -7.05 -24.29
CA ASN A 129 -1.73 -7.33 -23.85
C ASN A 129 -1.80 -8.37 -22.71
N THR A 130 -0.69 -8.65 -22.04
CA THR A 130 -0.65 -9.64 -20.95
C THR A 130 -0.30 -8.99 -19.63
N ILE A 131 -0.86 -9.58 -18.57
CA ILE A 131 -0.55 -9.24 -17.19
C ILE A 131 0.52 -10.22 -16.73
N VAL A 132 1.67 -9.69 -16.35
CA VAL A 132 2.74 -10.47 -15.73
C VAL A 132 2.94 -10.01 -14.29
N ARG A 133 3.22 -10.96 -13.41
CA ARG A 133 3.59 -10.68 -12.01
C ARG A 133 5.07 -10.92 -11.85
N GLN A 134 5.75 -9.99 -11.19
CA GLN A 134 7.19 -10.03 -10.98
C GLN A 134 7.48 -9.75 -9.51
N GLN A 135 8.30 -10.58 -8.89
CA GLN A 135 8.77 -10.34 -7.53
C GLN A 135 10.12 -9.62 -7.59
N ASN A 136 10.25 -8.50 -6.90
CA ASN A 136 11.49 -7.73 -6.81
C ASN A 136 12.04 -7.78 -5.39
N TYR A 137 13.35 -7.59 -5.29
CA TYR A 137 14.13 -7.69 -4.06
C TYR A 137 14.82 -6.36 -3.82
N HIS A 138 14.75 -5.84 -2.60
CA HIS A 138 15.21 -4.51 -2.27
C HIS A 138 16.06 -4.52 -1.02
N TRP A 139 17.21 -3.85 -1.08
CA TRP A 139 18.03 -3.48 0.07
C TRP A 139 17.99 -1.97 0.20
N ILE A 140 17.50 -1.48 1.33
CA ILE A 140 17.51 -0.06 1.66
C ILE A 140 18.49 0.19 2.80
N PHE A 141 19.09 1.36 2.75
CA PHE A 141 20.02 1.84 3.75
C PHE A 141 19.47 3.14 4.32
N LEU A 142 19.16 3.12 5.61
CA LEU A 142 18.54 4.22 6.33
C LEU A 142 19.53 4.81 7.33
N THR A 143 19.50 6.12 7.52
CA THR A 143 20.30 6.79 8.56
C THR A 143 19.39 7.69 9.39
N GLU A 144 19.70 7.83 10.66
CA GLU A 144 19.00 8.75 11.55
C GLU A 144 19.65 10.13 11.49
N THR A 145 18.83 11.17 11.32
CA THR A 145 19.26 12.57 11.32
C THR A 145 18.54 13.33 12.44
N SER A 146 18.90 14.59 12.68
CA SER A 146 18.17 15.46 13.61
C SER A 146 16.70 15.66 13.25
N GLU A 147 16.34 15.45 11.98
CA GLU A 147 14.95 15.50 11.51
C GLU A 147 14.26 14.13 11.62
N GLY A 148 15.00 13.03 11.82
CA GLY A 148 14.52 11.65 11.83
C GLY A 148 15.12 10.81 10.71
N TRP A 149 14.53 9.63 10.47
CA TRP A 149 15.05 8.63 9.53
C TRP A 149 14.98 9.07 8.06
N GLN A 150 16.09 8.88 7.34
CA GLN A 150 16.22 9.21 5.92
C GLN A 150 16.77 8.04 5.11
N LEU A 151 16.32 7.93 3.85
CA LEU A 151 16.85 6.96 2.89
C LEU A 151 18.15 7.46 2.26
N VAL A 152 19.24 6.74 2.48
CA VAL A 152 20.56 7.02 1.91
C VAL A 152 20.65 6.46 0.49
N THR A 153 20.52 5.14 0.35
CA THR A 153 20.62 4.44 -0.93
C THR A 153 19.71 3.23 -0.96
N MET A 154 19.39 2.75 -2.17
CA MET A 154 18.59 1.56 -2.40
C MET A 154 19.17 0.75 -3.56
N LEU A 155 19.44 -0.52 -3.30
CA LEU A 155 19.79 -1.50 -4.33
C LEU A 155 18.60 -2.41 -4.58
N SER A 156 18.35 -2.77 -5.84
CA SER A 156 17.30 -3.72 -6.19
C SER A 156 17.78 -4.79 -7.14
N ARG A 157 17.17 -5.97 -7.03
CA ARG A 157 17.23 -7.02 -8.06
C ARG A 157 15.84 -7.26 -8.61
N SER A 158 15.75 -7.30 -9.92
CA SER A 158 14.53 -7.71 -10.64
C SER A 158 14.46 -9.23 -10.61
N GLY A 159 13.46 -9.82 -9.96
CA GLY A 159 13.24 -11.26 -10.03
C GLY A 159 12.63 -11.70 -11.36
N GLY A 160 12.54 -13.01 -11.56
CA GLY A 160 11.78 -13.57 -12.67
C GLY A 160 10.28 -13.31 -12.57
N TYR A 161 9.56 -13.59 -13.66
CA TYR A 161 8.11 -13.67 -13.61
C TYR A 161 7.68 -14.84 -12.70
N VAL A 162 6.61 -14.67 -11.93
CA VAL A 162 6.10 -15.73 -11.04
C VAL A 162 5.76 -17.02 -11.81
N THR A 163 5.42 -16.89 -13.09
CA THR A 163 5.07 -18.02 -13.97
C THR A 163 6.26 -18.69 -14.66
N VAL A 164 7.43 -18.04 -14.72
CA VAL A 164 8.62 -18.57 -15.41
C VAL A 164 9.83 -18.34 -14.51
N PRO A 165 10.39 -19.41 -13.90
CA PRO A 165 11.57 -19.30 -13.04
C PRO A 165 12.73 -18.73 -13.86
N GLN A 166 13.21 -17.55 -13.47
CA GLN A 166 14.37 -16.90 -14.06
C GLN A 166 15.26 -16.43 -12.91
N PRO A 167 16.59 -16.54 -13.06
CA PRO A 167 17.50 -16.00 -12.05
C PRO A 167 17.25 -14.50 -11.89
N PRO A 168 17.32 -13.96 -10.66
CA PRO A 168 17.15 -12.53 -10.47
C PRO A 168 18.30 -11.78 -11.14
N SER A 169 18.01 -10.59 -11.67
CA SER A 169 19.02 -9.69 -12.23
C SER A 169 20.16 -9.42 -11.25
N PRO A 170 21.32 -8.97 -11.74
CA PRO A 170 22.31 -8.34 -10.88
C PRO A 170 21.67 -7.19 -10.07
N PRO A 171 22.19 -6.89 -8.86
CA PRO A 171 21.78 -5.71 -8.10
C PRO A 171 22.11 -4.43 -8.87
N GLU A 172 21.16 -3.50 -8.90
CA GLU A 172 21.30 -2.18 -9.52
C GLU A 172 20.95 -1.07 -8.52
N ASP A 173 21.60 0.08 -8.64
CA ASP A 173 21.22 1.28 -7.89
C ASP A 173 19.85 1.77 -8.36
N THR A 174 18.91 1.78 -7.43
CA THR A 174 17.51 2.18 -7.63
C THR A 174 17.12 3.31 -6.69
N SER A 175 18.10 4.03 -6.15
CA SER A 175 17.91 5.17 -5.25
C SER A 175 17.04 6.27 -5.87
N GLN A 176 17.04 6.41 -7.20
CA GLN A 176 16.17 7.37 -7.91
C GLN A 176 14.86 6.75 -8.43
N GLY A 177 14.60 5.48 -8.12
CA GLY A 177 13.42 4.74 -8.57
C GLY A 177 12.14 5.11 -7.82
N ALA A 178 11.00 4.68 -8.36
CA ALA A 178 9.70 5.01 -7.79
C ALA A 178 9.47 4.44 -6.38
N ILE A 179 10.03 3.25 -6.08
CA ILE A 179 9.98 2.66 -4.73
C ILE A 179 10.76 3.54 -3.74
N ALA A 180 12.00 3.92 -4.08
CA ALA A 180 12.81 4.80 -3.25
C ALA A 180 12.13 6.16 -3.03
N GLN A 181 11.50 6.72 -4.07
CA GLN A 181 10.69 7.93 -3.94
C GLN A 181 9.48 7.74 -3.02
N GLY A 182 8.78 6.60 -3.13
CA GLY A 182 7.68 6.24 -2.24
C GLY A 182 8.12 6.17 -0.77
N ILE A 183 9.28 5.56 -0.50
CA ILE A 183 9.88 5.49 0.83
C ILE A 183 10.20 6.89 1.38
N ARG A 184 10.84 7.75 0.59
CA ARG A 184 11.16 9.12 1.03
C ARG A 184 9.91 9.93 1.36
N GLU A 185 8.88 9.83 0.53
CA GLU A 185 7.61 10.49 0.77
C GLU A 185 6.93 9.96 2.04
N TRP A 186 6.93 8.64 2.26
CA TRP A 186 6.36 8.06 3.46
C TRP A 186 7.11 8.49 4.72
N LEU A 187 8.46 8.47 4.70
CA LEU A 187 9.28 8.91 5.84
C LEU A 187 9.04 10.39 6.17
N ARG A 188 8.88 11.24 5.15
CA ARG A 188 8.50 12.65 5.35
C ARG A 188 7.13 12.77 6.03
N ASP A 189 6.13 12.07 5.52
CA ASP A 189 4.76 12.14 6.05
C ASP A 189 4.68 11.52 7.46
N CYS A 190 5.51 10.51 7.77
CA CYS A 190 5.67 9.96 9.11
C CYS A 190 6.13 11.04 10.09
N ARG A 191 7.21 11.75 9.78
CA ARG A 191 7.72 12.85 10.61
C ARG A 191 6.71 13.98 10.82
N ALA A 192 5.83 14.21 9.85
CA ALA A 192 4.74 15.18 9.95
C ALA A 192 3.54 14.69 10.76
N GLY A 193 3.48 13.40 11.11
CA GLY A 193 2.35 12.79 11.83
C GLY A 193 1.17 12.37 10.95
N ASP A 194 1.38 12.30 9.62
CA ASP A 194 0.32 12.14 8.61
C ASP A 194 0.14 10.68 8.11
N ILE A 195 0.79 9.70 8.74
CA ILE A 195 0.66 8.27 8.39
C ILE A 195 -0.59 7.62 9.00
N VAL A 196 -1.02 6.48 8.44
CA VAL A 196 -2.11 5.71 9.05
C VAL A 196 -1.55 4.98 10.29
N PRO A 197 -2.17 5.08 11.47
CA PRO A 197 -1.79 4.24 12.60
C PRO A 197 -1.82 2.75 12.25
N MET A 198 -1.03 1.92 12.93
CA MET A 198 -1.26 0.47 12.92
C MET A 198 -2.38 0.19 13.93
N GLU A 199 -3.44 -0.50 13.50
CA GLU A 199 -4.50 -0.99 14.39
C GLU A 199 -4.06 -2.23 15.17
#